data_AF-A0A7G7G759-F1
#
_entry.id   AF-A0A7G7G759-F1
#
_cell.length_a   1.000
_cell.length_b   1.000
_cell.length_c   1.000
_cell.angle_alpha   90.00
_cell.angle_beta   90.00
_cell.angle_gamma   90.00
#
_symmetry.space_group_name_H-M   'P 1'
#
loop_
_entity.id
_entity.type
_entity.pdbx_description
1 polymer ?
#
loop_
_entity_poly.entity_id
_entity_poly.type
_entity_poly.pdbx_seq_one_letter_code
_entity_poly.pdbx_strand_id
1 'polypeptide(L)' 'MHQVISYIGRHLAQQPALHIATSNWLYSLKSWGHNPLKK' A
#
# COMPACT_ATOMS: atom_id res chain seq x y z
N MET A 1 12.23 -4.71 -10.91
CA MET A 1 11.50 -5.22 -9.72
C MET A 1 11.87 -4.52 -8.41
N HIS A 2 13.12 -4.07 -8.19
CA HIS A 2 13.52 -3.39 -6.93
C HIS A 2 12.76 -2.08 -6.65
N GLN A 3 12.45 -1.29 -7.67
CA GLN A 3 11.74 -0.02 -7.49
C GLN A 3 10.31 -0.22 -6.95
N VAL A 4 9.63 -1.28 -7.38
CA VAL A 4 8.28 -1.64 -6.91
C VAL A 4 8.33 -2.06 -5.44
N ILE A 5 9.27 -2.92 -5.08
CA ILE A 5 9.47 -3.37 -3.69
C ILE A 5 9.79 -2.17 -2.79
N SER A 6 10.69 -1.28 -3.24
CA SER A 6 11.03 -0.05 -2.51
C SER A 6 9.86 0.92 -2.40
N TYR A 7 9.02 1.03 -3.43
CA TYR A 7 7.80 1.84 -3.38
C TYR A 7 6.82 1.27 -2.36
N ILE A 8 6.52 -0.02 -2.43
CA ILE A 8 5.64 -0.71 -1.48
C ILE A 8 6.15 -0.53 -0.05
N GLY A 9 7.44 -0.75 0.21
CA GLY A 9 8.02 -0.61 1.55
C GLY A 9 7.89 0.81 2.12
N ARG A 10 8.22 1.84 1.33
CA ARG A 10 8.05 3.24 1.76
C ARG A 10 6.59 3.62 1.96
N HIS A 11 5.73 3.17 1.06
CA HIS A 11 4.31 3.51 1.13
C HIS A 11 3.64 2.79 2.30
N LEU A 12 4.02 1.55 2.61
CA LEU A 12 3.56 0.85 3.80
C LEU A 12 3.91 1.58 5.09
N ALA A 13 5.09 2.19 5.18
CA ALA A 13 5.48 3.04 6.30
C ALA A 13 4.63 4.33 6.43
N GLN A 14 3.98 4.76 5.36
CA GLN A 14 3.06 5.90 5.31
C GLN A 14 1.59 5.48 5.58
N GLN A 15 1.37 4.38 6.29
CA GLN A 15 0.03 3.87 6.56
C GLN A 15 -0.84 4.92 7.27
N PRO A 16 -2.03 5.24 6.73
CA PRO A 16 -2.97 6.13 7.40
C PRO A 16 -3.56 5.43 8.64
N ALA A 17 -3.70 6.18 9.74
CA ALA A 17 -4.19 5.63 11.01
C ALA A 17 -5.69 5.27 11.00
N LEU A 18 -6.48 5.93 10.14
CA LEU A 18 -7.93 5.74 10.04
C LEU A 18 -8.32 5.47 8.58
N HIS A 19 -9.41 4.70 8.40
CA HIS A 19 -10.02 4.43 7.09
C HIS A 19 -9.11 3.75 6.05
N ILE A 20 -8.22 2.83 6.47
CA ILE A 20 -7.31 2.11 5.56
C ILE A 20 -8.08 1.41 4.41
N ALA A 21 -9.23 0.79 4.70
CA ALA A 21 -10.03 0.03 3.74
C ALA A 21 -10.57 0.87 2.55
N THR A 22 -10.79 2.16 2.77
CA THR A 22 -11.34 3.10 1.78
C THR A 22 -10.37 4.22 1.43
N SER A 23 -9.16 4.20 1.99
CA SER A 23 -8.15 5.23 1.77
C SER A 23 -7.46 5.04 0.41
N ASN A 24 -7.12 6.16 -0.23
CA ASN A 24 -6.32 6.20 -1.45
C ASN A 24 -5.01 5.41 -1.31
N TRP A 25 -4.44 5.34 -0.11
CA TRP A 25 -3.27 4.52 0.21
C TRP A 25 -3.43 3.04 -0.18
N LEU A 26 -4.57 2.44 0.17
CA LEU A 26 -4.85 1.05 -0.15
C LEU A 26 -5.06 0.86 -1.65
N TYR A 27 -5.79 1.80 -2.27
CA TYR A 27 -6.01 1.77 -3.71
C TYR A 27 -4.70 1.85 -4.49
N SER A 28 -3.78 2.74 -4.08
CA SER A 28 -2.44 2.82 -4.66
C SER A 28 -1.69 1.51 -4.52
N LEU A 29 -1.64 0.90 -3.33
CA LEU A 29 -0.98 -0.41 -3.16
C LEU A 29 -1.60 -1.50 -4.04
N LYS A 30 -2.94 -1.55 -4.16
CA LYS A 30 -3.65 -2.49 -5.04
C LYS A 30 -3.29 -2.29 -6.51
N SER A 31 -3.14 -1.06 -6.99
CA SER A 31 -2.69 -0.77 -8.36
C SER A 31 -1.29 -1.32 -8.65
N TRP A 32 -0.46 -1.46 -7.63
CA TRP A 32 0.87 -2.10 -7.72
C TRP A 32 0.84 -3.62 -7.44
N GLY A 33 -0.34 -4.23 -7.33
CA GLY A 33 -0.50 -5.66 -7.06
C GLY A 33 -0.24 -6.06 -5.62
N HIS A 34 -0.13 -5.12 -4.69
CA HIS A 34 0.07 -5.39 -3.26
C HIS A 34 -1.20 -5.05 -2.47
N ASN A 35 -1.80 -6.02 -1.79
CA ASN A 35 -2.98 -5.76 -0.98
C ASN A 35 -2.71 -6.10 0.49
N PRO A 36 -2.37 -5.11 1.34
CA PRO A 36 -2.04 -5.34 2.75
C PRO A 36 -3.23 -5.83 3.59
N LEU A 37 -4.46 -5.75 3.08
CA LEU A 37 -5.67 -6.24 3.77
C LEU A 37 -6.04 -7.68 3.41
N LYS A 38 -5.43 -8.26 2.37
CA LYS A 38 -5.57 -9.68 2.06
C LYS A 38 -4.32 -10.39 2.58
N LYS A 39 -4.44 -11.10 3.70
CA LYS A 39 -3.48 -12.16 4.06
C LYS A 39 -3.74 -13.39 3.21
#